data_AF-A0A7V0S5G1-F1
#
_entry.id   AF-A0A7V0S5G1-F1
#
_cell.length_a   1.000
_cell.length_b   1.000
_cell.length_c   1.000
_cell.angle_alpha   90.00
_cell.angle_beta   90.00
_cell.angle_gamma   90.00
#
_symmetry.space_group_name_H-M   'P 1'
#
loop_
_entity.id
_entity.type
_entity.pdbx_description
1 polymer ?
#
loop_
_entity_poly.entity_id
_entity_poly.type
_entity_poly.pdbx_seq_one_letter_code
_entity_poly.pdbx_strand_id
1 'polypeptide(L)'
;MLPMAGLWSQVSDYQGNSVYTYTVITSAASQNLEFIHPRMPAVLQSDQLDIWLHCDRNRLSEALKILKPYSGELEAYPVSAYVNNVQNNSPRCIEPDRAAPVNLFQ
;
A
#
# COMPACT_ATOMS: atom_id res chain seq x y z
N MET A 1 8.50 5.19 -6.32
CA MET A 1 7.26 4.39 -6.22
C MET A 1 7.40 3.43 -5.06
N LEU A 2 6.29 3.05 -4.44
CA LEU A 2 6.25 2.06 -3.36
C LEU A 2 5.52 0.79 -3.87
N PRO A 3 6.23 -0.29 -4.21
CA PRO A 3 5.59 -1.50 -4.73
C PRO A 3 4.88 -2.25 -3.60
N MET A 4 3.58 -2.47 -3.76
CA MET A 4 2.73 -3.16 -2.79
C MET A 4 2.25 -4.49 -3.35
N ALA A 5 2.36 -5.55 -2.57
CA ALA A 5 1.84 -6.86 -2.93
C ALA A 5 0.31 -6.83 -3.01
N GLY A 6 -0.24 -7.38 -4.09
CA GLY A 6 -1.68 -7.43 -4.31
C GLY A 6 -2.12 -8.66 -5.09
N LEU A 7 -3.36 -9.06 -4.88
CA LEU A 7 -4.04 -10.11 -5.64
C LEU A 7 -5.01 -9.47 -6.60
N TRP A 8 -5.25 -10.10 -7.75
CA TRP A 8 -6.20 -9.61 -8.74
C TRP A 8 -7.12 -10.72 -9.23
N SER A 9 -8.29 -10.35 -9.70
CA SER A 9 -9.22 -11.25 -10.39
C SER A 9 -9.98 -10.49 -11.47
N GLN A 10 -10.50 -11.25 -12.43
CA GLN A 10 -11.39 -10.76 -13.46
C GLN A 10 -12.82 -11.16 -13.12
N VAL A 11 -13.73 -10.20 -13.16
CA VAL A 11 -15.16 -10.42 -12.94
C VAL A 11 -15.88 -9.98 -14.21
N SER A 12 -16.76 -10.84 -14.73
CA SER A 12 -17.61 -10.50 -15.86
C SER A 12 -18.96 -9.98 -15.37
N ASP A 13 -19.45 -8.90 -15.98
CA ASP A 13 -20.82 -8.44 -15.75
C ASP A 13 -21.84 -9.26 -16.56
N TYR A 14 -23.13 -9.03 -16.31
CA TYR A 14 -24.21 -9.71 -17.03
C TYR A 14 -24.27 -9.38 -18.54
N GLN A 15 -23.53 -8.36 -18.99
CA GLN A 15 -23.45 -7.93 -20.38
C GLN A 15 -22.21 -8.50 -21.08
N GLY A 16 -21.39 -9.29 -20.39
CA GLY A 16 -20.17 -9.88 -20.92
C GLY A 16 -18.94 -8.97 -20.86
N ASN A 17 -19.03 -7.79 -20.24
CA ASN A 17 -17.88 -6.92 -20.03
C ASN A 17 -16.99 -7.48 -18.92
N SER A 18 -15.68 -7.42 -19.14
CA SER A 18 -14.70 -7.87 -18.15
C SER A 18 -14.15 -6.71 -17.33
N VAL A 19 -14.21 -6.85 -16.01
CA VAL A 19 -13.66 -5.90 -15.04
C VAL A 19 -12.52 -6.57 -14.30
N TYR A 20 -11.33 -5.97 -14.36
CA TYR A 20 -10.18 -6.39 -13.57
C TYR A 20 -10.20 -5.64 -12.24
N THR A 21 -10.21 -6.39 -11.15
CA THR A 21 -10.16 -5.83 -9.79
C THR A 21 -8.95 -6.37 -9.06
N TYR A 22 -8.47 -5.62 -8.06
CA TYR A 22 -7.36 -6.04 -7.22
C TYR A 22 -7.59 -5.66 -5.76
N THR A 23 -6.84 -6.31 -4.89
CA THR A 23 -6.77 -6.00 -3.46
C THR A 23 -5.31 -5.88 -3.04
N VAL A 24 -5.05 -5.02 -2.05
CA VAL A 24 -3.72 -4.85 -1.47
C VAL A 24 -3.60 -5.73 -0.24
N ILE A 25 -2.54 -6.54 -0.18
CA ILE A 25 -2.23 -7.35 0.99
C ILE A 25 -1.65 -6.43 2.07
N THR A 26 -2.06 -6.64 3.31
CA THR A 26 -1.60 -5.87 4.47
C THR A 26 -0.77 -6.73 5.42
N SER A 27 0.26 -6.15 6.01
CA SER A 27 1.08 -6.73 7.10
C SER A 27 0.94 -5.90 8.38
N ALA A 28 1.62 -6.33 9.45
CA ALA A 28 1.90 -5.44 10.58
C ALA A 28 2.76 -4.26 10.10
N ALA A 29 2.58 -3.10 10.74
CA ALA A 29 3.38 -1.91 10.49
C ALA A 29 4.86 -2.14 10.84
N SER A 30 5.74 -1.41 10.16
CA SER A 30 7.13 -1.27 10.61
C SER A 30 7.17 -0.47 11.91
N GLN A 31 8.15 -0.75 12.78
CA GLN A 31 8.24 -0.16 14.12
C GLN A 31 8.23 1.38 14.09
N ASN A 32 8.80 1.99 13.04
CA ASN A 32 8.84 3.44 12.85
C ASN A 32 7.52 4.04 12.37
N LEU A 33 6.52 3.26 11.98
CA LEU A 33 5.22 3.73 11.47
C LEU A 33 4.02 3.23 12.29
N GLU A 34 4.26 2.34 13.27
CA GLU A 34 3.21 1.78 14.13
C GLU A 34 2.42 2.86 14.89
N PHE A 35 3.06 3.99 15.19
CA PHE A 35 2.41 5.16 15.81
C PHE A 35 1.31 5.81 14.94
N ILE A 36 1.33 5.56 13.62
CA ILE A 36 0.30 6.04 12.68
C ILE A 36 -0.84 5.02 12.63
N HIS A 37 -0.52 3.75 12.40
CA HIS A 37 -1.52 2.69 12.34
C HIS A 37 -0.86 1.31 12.53
N PRO A 38 -1.50 0.34 13.23
CA PRO A 38 -0.89 -0.97 13.50
C PRO A 38 -0.72 -1.86 12.26
N ARG A 39 -1.35 -1.49 11.13
CA ARG A 39 -1.26 -2.22 9.86
C ARG A 39 -0.73 -1.32 8.76
N MET A 40 0.05 -1.90 7.84
CA MET A 40 0.53 -1.25 6.63
C MET A 40 0.36 -2.17 5.41
N PRO A 41 0.44 -1.64 4.17
CA PRO A 41 0.57 -2.48 2.99
C PRO A 41 1.81 -3.38 3.07
N ALA A 42 1.73 -4.60 2.55
CA ALA A 42 2.89 -5.46 2.37
C ALA A 42 3.76 -4.89 1.23
N VAL A 43 4.72 -4.05 1.60
CA VAL A 43 5.64 -3.40 0.67
C VAL A 43 6.77 -4.36 0.30
N LEU A 44 7.06 -4.46 -0.99
CA LEU A 44 8.11 -5.32 -1.53
C LEU A 44 9.42 -4.56 -1.72
N GLN A 45 10.55 -5.24 -1.51
CA GLN A 45 11.86 -4.73 -1.94
C GLN A 45 12.03 -4.96 -3.45
N SER A 46 12.94 -4.21 -4.08
CA SER A 46 13.16 -4.29 -5.54
C SER A 46 13.59 -5.68 -6.01
N ASP A 47 14.36 -6.39 -5.19
CA ASP A 47 14.82 -7.77 -5.42
C ASP A 47 13.73 -8.84 -5.21
N GLN A 48 12.59 -8.46 -4.61
CA GLN A 48 11.45 -9.36 -4.36
C GLN A 48 10.38 -9.28 -5.44
N LEU A 49 10.46 -8.29 -6.34
CA LEU A 49 9.45 -8.08 -7.39
C LEU A 49 9.35 -9.28 -8.32
N ASP A 50 10.48 -9.87 -8.71
CA ASP A 50 10.49 -11.04 -9.60
C ASP A 50 9.82 -12.26 -8.97
N ILE A 51 10.02 -12.46 -7.66
CA ILE A 51 9.39 -13.52 -6.88
C ILE A 51 7.88 -13.33 -6.85
N TRP A 52 7.40 -12.09 -6.70
CA TRP A 52 5.99 -11.76 -6.60
C TRP A 52 5.24 -11.80 -7.95
N LEU A 53 5.84 -11.25 -9.01
CA LEU A 53 5.16 -11.06 -10.30
C LEU A 53 5.10 -12.35 -11.15
N HIS A 54 6.07 -13.25 -11.01
CA HIS A 54 6.18 -14.45 -11.85
C HIS A 54 5.67 -15.70 -11.14
N CYS A 55 4.36 -15.73 -10.87
CA CYS A 55 3.68 -16.85 -10.20
C CYS A 55 3.73 -18.17 -11.00
N ASP A 56 4.01 -18.11 -12.30
CA ASP A 56 4.20 -19.25 -13.20
C ASP A 56 5.56 -19.95 -12.98
N ARG A 57 6.58 -19.18 -12.57
CA ARG A 57 7.95 -19.66 -12.36
C ARG A 57 8.26 -19.90 -10.88
N ASN A 58 7.64 -19.13 -9.99
CA ASN A 58 7.92 -19.16 -8.55
C ASN A 58 6.86 -19.95 -7.78
N ARG A 59 7.30 -20.63 -6.72
CA ARG A 59 6.38 -21.34 -5.82
C ARG A 59 5.64 -20.35 -4.93
N LEU A 60 4.36 -20.62 -4.66
CA LEU A 60 3.57 -19.85 -3.70
C LEU A 60 4.27 -19.70 -2.34
N SER A 61 4.98 -20.73 -1.88
CA SER A 61 5.75 -20.68 -0.62
C SER A 61 6.81 -19.59 -0.61
N GLU A 62 7.46 -19.30 -1.75
CA GLU A 62 8.47 -18.23 -1.83
C GLU A 62 7.80 -16.86 -1.84
N ALA A 63 6.67 -16.71 -2.54
CA ALA A 63 5.88 -15.48 -2.52
C ALA A 63 5.34 -15.17 -1.12
N LEU A 64 4.92 -16.17 -0.35
CA LEU A 64 4.45 -15.95 1.03
C LEU A 64 5.57 -15.51 1.99
N LYS A 65 6.82 -15.94 1.77
CA LYS A 65 7.97 -15.56 2.63
C LYS A 65 8.35 -14.08 2.53
N ILE A 66 8.04 -13.43 1.41
CA ILE A 66 8.31 -12.00 1.21
C ILE A 66 7.19 -11.10 1.75
N LEU A 67 6.03 -11.65 2.11
CA LEU A 67 4.91 -10.94 2.73
C LEU A 67 5.13 -10.74 4.24
N LYS A 68 6.09 -9.89 4.59
CA LYS A 68 6.46 -9.55 5.96
C LYS A 68 6.42 -8.04 6.19
N PRO A 69 6.39 -7.55 7.45
CA PRO A 69 6.52 -6.12 7.72
C PRO A 69 7.73 -5.52 7.02
N TYR A 70 7.56 -4.33 6.46
CA TYR A 70 8.60 -3.68 5.68
C TYR A 70 9.81 -3.35 6.58
N SER A 71 11.00 -3.71 6.13
CA SER A 71 12.25 -3.51 6.88
C SER A 71 13.13 -2.39 6.32
N GLY A 72 12.68 -1.72 5.26
CA GLY A 72 13.41 -0.57 4.71
C GLY A 72 13.03 0.73 5.42
N GLU A 73 13.67 1.81 5.00
CA GLU A 73 13.37 3.14 5.54
C GLU A 73 12.15 3.75 4.83
N LEU A 74 11.22 4.28 5.63
CA LEU A 74 10.09 5.07 5.17
C LEU A 74 10.01 6.32 6.04
N GLU A 75 9.78 7.45 5.39
CA GLU A 75 9.48 8.72 6.03
C GLU A 75 7.99 9.01 5.90
N ALA A 76 7.41 9.57 6.95
CA ALA A 76 6.03 10.02 6.98
C ALA A 76 5.98 11.44 7.54
N TYR A 77 5.09 12.27 6.99
CA TYR A 77 4.85 13.63 7.45
C TYR A 77 3.35 13.93 7.43
N PRO A 78 2.86 14.80 8.33
CA PRO A 78 1.46 15.18 8.35
C PRO A 78 1.10 15.98 7.09
N VAL A 79 -0.10 15.73 6.58
CA VAL A 79 -0.71 16.47 5.48
C VAL A 79 -2.05 17.04 5.92
N SER A 80 -2.54 18.05 5.20
CA SER A 80 -3.79 18.72 5.53
C SER A 80 -4.99 17.78 5.38
N ALA A 81 -6.00 17.94 6.25
CA ALA A 81 -7.32 17.28 6.14
C ALA A 81 -8.03 17.53 4.79
N TYR A 82 -7.51 18.43 3.96
CA TYR A 82 -7.91 18.56 2.55
C TYR A 82 -7.92 17.20 1.81
N VAL A 83 -7.00 16.27 2.11
CA VAL A 83 -6.95 14.94 1.47
C VAL A 83 -8.15 14.05 1.81
N ASN A 84 -8.91 14.35 2.87
CA ASN A 84 -10.02 13.51 3.33
C ASN A 84 -11.23 13.49 2.37
N ASN A 85 -11.36 14.50 1.49
CA ASN A 85 -12.39 14.51 0.46
C ASN A 85 -11.87 13.88 -0.84
N VAL A 86 -12.47 12.75 -1.23
CA VAL A 86 -12.09 11.99 -2.43
C VAL A 86 -12.19 12.76 -3.75
N GLN A 87 -12.93 13.87 -3.79
CA GLN A 87 -13.01 14.74 -4.97
C GLN A 87 -11.75 15.60 -5.15
N ASN A 88 -10.90 15.71 -4.13
CA ASN A 88 -9.69 16.52 -4.17
C ASN A 88 -8.54 15.73 -4.80
N ASN A 89 -8.24 16.05 -6.06
CA ASN A 89 -7.10 15.49 -6.80
C ASN A 89 -6.12 16.60 -7.21
N SER A 90 -5.26 17.01 -6.27
CA SER A 90 -4.24 18.03 -6.52
C SER A 90 -2.97 17.80 -5.66
N PRO A 91 -1.83 18.43 -6.01
CA PRO A 91 -0.59 18.29 -5.24
C PRO A 91 -0.73 18.63 -3.75
N ARG A 92 -1.66 19.52 -3.39
CA ARG A 92 -1.97 19.89 -2.00
C ARG A 92 -2.28 18.68 -1.11
N CYS A 93 -2.80 17.58 -1.67
CA CYS A 93 -3.10 16.37 -0.91
C CYS A 93 -1.86 15.71 -0.28
N ILE A 94 -0.66 15.99 -0.81
CA ILE A 94 0.61 15.45 -0.31
C ILE A 94 1.58 16.55 0.15
N GLU A 95 1.15 17.80 0.20
CA GLU A 95 2.02 18.87 0.71
C GLU A 95 2.08 18.79 2.25
N PRO A 96 3.28 18.96 2.86
CA PRO A 96 3.40 18.96 4.32
C PRO A 96 2.54 20.04 4.97
N ASP A 97 1.76 19.66 5.99
CA ASP A 97 0.98 20.61 6.78
C ASP A 97 1.88 21.32 7.78
N ARG A 98 2.21 22.58 7.49
CA ARG A 98 3.09 23.41 8.33
C ARG A 98 2.41 23.93 9.61
N ALA A 99 1.10 23.72 9.76
CA ALA A 99 0.30 24.30 10.84
C ALA A 99 -0.10 23.30 11.94
N ALA A 100 0.08 21.99 11.73
CA ALA A 100 -0.42 20.98 12.63
C ALA A 100 0.54 20.71 13.82
N PRO A 101 0.12 20.86 15.09
CA PRO A 101 0.78 20.15 16.19
C PRO A 101 0.59 18.64 15.96
N VAL A 102 1.57 17.84 16.41
CA VAL A 102 1.63 16.38 16.25
C VAL A 102 0.53 15.69 17.07
N ASN A 103 -0.72 15.80 16.64
CA ASN A 103 -1.80 14.94 17.12
C ASN A 103 -2.54 14.43 15.89
N LEU A 104 -2.06 13.27 15.42
CA LEU A 104 -2.56 12.59 14.23
C LEU A 104 -3.97 12.01 14.39
N PHE A 105 -4.51 11.96 15.63
CA PHE A 105 -5.80 11.34 15.93
C PHE A 105 -6.46 12.01 17.14
N GLN A 106 -7.31 13.02 16.89
CA GLN A 106 -8.45 13.34 17.76
C GLN A 106 -9.74 13.01 17.02
#